data_AF-A0AAE1SQQ9-F1
#
_entry.id   AF-A0AAE1SQQ9-F1
#
_cell.length_a   1.000
_cell.length_b   1.000
_cell.length_c   1.000
_cell.angle_alpha   90.00
_cell.angle_beta   90.00
_cell.angle_gamma   90.00
#
_symmetry.space_group_name_H-M   'P 1'
#
loop_
_entity.id
_entity.type
_entity.pdbx_description
1 polymer ?
#
loop_
_entity_poly.entity_id
_entity_poly.type
_entity_poly.pdbx_seq_one_letter_code
_entity_poly.pdbx_strand_id
1 'polypeptide(L)'
;MQGKVESVIKLIEEDGDSFAKRAEMYNKKRPELINFVEESYRAYRALAERYDHLSKELQTANNTIATIFPEQIQLAMEEEDEYGAPKMPKDFTQIPPSGSTNIPKAPIKDLKGLMPGKSSSKTEDVSKSGLNKSEAIEEIDKLQKDMLALQTVKEFIRTSYKNGLEKYREIENQIMEKQQKICTLEDEYGEGRVIEDAEACTLMAEAALQSCQETLTQLQEKQDVYSQEARDEFKKIEDSCKKLQSFRHKYLRDQTDEAK
;
A
#
# COMPACT_ATOMS: atom_id res chain seq x y z
N MET A 1 8.04 -9.31 -40.68
CA MET A 1 6.89 -9.51 -41.60
C MET A 1 7.03 -8.68 -42.86
N GLN A 2 7.35 -7.39 -42.73
CA GLN A 2 7.54 -6.44 -43.83
C GLN A 2 8.47 -6.93 -44.95
N GLY A 3 9.69 -7.40 -44.63
CA GLY A 3 10.60 -7.93 -45.66
C GLY A 3 10.11 -9.19 -46.38
N LYS A 4 9.26 -10.02 -45.74
CA LYS A 4 8.63 -11.17 -46.43
C LYS A 4 7.48 -10.71 -47.34
N VAL A 5 6.72 -9.69 -46.92
CA VAL A 5 5.66 -9.07 -47.73
C VAL A 5 6.24 -8.40 -48.97
N GLU A 6 7.33 -7.64 -48.83
CA GLU A 6 8.06 -7.04 -49.95
C GLU A 6 8.60 -8.10 -50.93
N SER A 7 9.09 -9.23 -50.41
CA SER A 7 9.53 -10.35 -51.25
C SER A 7 8.39 -10.98 -52.05
N VAL A 8 7.18 -11.01 -51.49
CA VAL A 8 5.99 -11.56 -52.14
C VAL A 8 5.40 -10.59 -53.15
N ILE A 9 5.43 -9.28 -52.87
CA ILE A 9 5.07 -8.23 -53.83
C ILE A 9 5.97 -8.29 -55.06
N LYS A 10 7.30 -8.42 -54.85
CA LYS A 10 8.26 -8.60 -55.95
C LYS A 10 8.01 -9.86 -56.77
N LEU A 11 7.47 -10.91 -56.16
CA LEU A 11 7.07 -12.16 -56.83
C LEU A 11 5.87 -11.97 -57.78
N ILE A 12 5.07 -10.92 -57.57
CA ILE A 12 3.84 -10.61 -58.29
C ILE A 12 4.07 -9.51 -59.34
N GLU A 13 4.98 -8.57 -59.09
CA GLU A 13 5.24 -7.40 -59.95
C GLU A 13 6.17 -7.68 -61.17
N GLU A 14 6.71 -8.89 -61.32
CA GLU A 14 7.75 -9.17 -62.33
C GLU A 14 7.22 -9.10 -63.79
N ASP A 15 7.81 -8.22 -64.61
CA ASP A 15 7.38 -7.87 -65.96
C ASP A 15 7.54 -9.01 -66.98
N GLY A 16 6.42 -9.62 -67.38
CA GLY A 16 6.37 -10.48 -68.56
C GLY A 16 6.18 -9.67 -69.83
N ASP A 17 7.22 -9.58 -70.69
CA ASP A 17 7.20 -8.91 -72.01
C ASP A 17 6.14 -9.47 -73.00
N SER A 18 5.45 -10.56 -72.66
CA SER A 18 4.35 -11.15 -73.43
C SER A 18 3.39 -11.93 -72.51
N PHE A 19 2.10 -11.96 -72.87
CA PHE A 19 1.02 -12.60 -72.09
C PHE A 19 1.30 -14.08 -71.74
N ALA A 20 1.87 -14.85 -72.68
CA ALA A 20 2.19 -16.26 -72.47
C ALA A 20 3.24 -16.47 -71.36
N LYS A 21 4.29 -15.62 -71.33
CA LYS A 21 5.33 -15.66 -70.29
C LYS A 21 4.79 -15.26 -68.92
N ARG A 22 3.88 -14.28 -68.86
CA ARG A 22 3.23 -13.84 -67.62
C ARG A 22 2.37 -14.97 -67.00
N ALA A 23 1.62 -15.71 -67.83
CA ALA A 23 0.83 -16.85 -67.37
C ALA A 23 1.69 -18.04 -66.90
N GLU A 24 2.82 -18.29 -67.55
CA GLU A 24 3.77 -19.33 -67.14
C GLU A 24 4.42 -18.99 -65.79
N MET A 25 4.87 -17.74 -65.61
CA MET A 25 5.46 -17.26 -64.36
C MET A 25 4.46 -17.31 -63.21
N TYR A 26 3.20 -16.89 -63.44
CA TYR A 26 2.14 -17.02 -62.44
C TYR A 26 1.96 -18.47 -61.97
N ASN A 27 1.89 -19.43 -62.89
CA ASN A 27 1.73 -20.84 -62.53
C ASN A 27 2.91 -21.40 -61.72
N LYS A 28 4.14 -20.95 -62.00
CA LYS A 28 5.33 -21.33 -61.22
C LYS A 28 5.38 -20.71 -59.83
N LYS A 29 4.92 -19.46 -59.68
CA LYS A 29 4.97 -18.70 -58.41
C LYS A 29 3.77 -18.92 -57.49
N ARG A 30 2.65 -19.43 -58.02
CA ARG A 30 1.42 -19.69 -57.27
C ARG A 30 1.60 -20.58 -56.02
N PRO A 31 2.39 -21.67 -56.02
CA PRO A 31 2.60 -22.49 -54.82
C PRO A 31 3.35 -21.74 -53.71
N GLU A 32 4.36 -20.93 -54.07
CA GLU A 32 5.13 -20.11 -53.11
C GLU A 32 4.23 -19.07 -52.44
N LEU A 33 3.32 -18.46 -53.20
CA LEU A 33 2.34 -17.50 -52.69
C LEU A 33 1.33 -18.15 -51.74
N ILE A 34 0.81 -19.32 -52.09
CA ILE A 34 -0.13 -20.07 -51.23
C ILE A 34 0.55 -20.44 -49.90
N ASN A 35 1.77 -20.99 -49.97
CA ASN A 35 2.50 -21.36 -48.76
C ASN A 35 2.78 -20.15 -47.85
N PHE A 36 3.16 -19.01 -48.43
CA PHE A 36 3.37 -17.79 -47.66
C PHE A 36 2.10 -17.31 -46.93
N VAL A 37 0.94 -17.36 -47.60
CA VAL A 37 -0.34 -16.96 -47.00
C VAL A 37 -0.74 -17.94 -45.89
N GLU A 38 -0.58 -19.25 -46.11
CA GLU A 38 -0.89 -20.28 -45.10
C GLU A 38 0.02 -20.18 -43.87
N GLU A 39 1.32 -19.96 -44.06
CA GLU A 39 2.28 -19.75 -42.97
C GLU A 39 1.95 -18.47 -42.19
N SER A 40 1.60 -17.39 -42.89
CA SER A 40 1.23 -16.12 -42.26
C SER A 40 -0.06 -16.26 -41.45
N TYR A 41 -1.06 -16.94 -42.00
CA TYR A 41 -2.31 -17.23 -41.30
C TYR A 41 -2.09 -18.12 -40.07
N ARG A 42 -1.28 -19.18 -40.20
CA ARG A 42 -0.93 -20.07 -39.08
C ARG A 42 -0.18 -19.32 -37.98
N ALA A 43 0.77 -18.46 -38.35
CA ALA A 43 1.53 -17.64 -37.39
C ALA A 43 0.63 -16.65 -36.66
N TYR A 44 -0.27 -15.97 -37.37
CA TYR A 44 -1.22 -15.04 -36.75
C TYR A 44 -2.18 -15.76 -35.80
N ARG A 45 -2.71 -16.91 -36.22
CA ARG A 45 -3.59 -17.74 -35.39
C ARG A 45 -2.88 -18.21 -34.11
N ALA A 46 -1.65 -18.72 -34.22
CA ALA A 46 -0.87 -19.16 -33.06
C ALA A 46 -0.57 -18.00 -32.09
N LEU A 47 -0.37 -16.78 -32.61
CA LEU A 47 -0.21 -15.59 -31.78
C LEU A 47 -1.51 -15.23 -31.04
N ALA A 48 -2.65 -15.26 -31.72
CA ALA A 48 -3.96 -15.03 -31.11
C ALA A 48 -4.28 -16.06 -30.02
N GLU A 49 -4.03 -17.35 -30.27
CA GLU A 49 -4.24 -18.42 -29.29
C GLU A 49 -3.35 -18.24 -28.04
N ARG A 50 -2.10 -17.79 -28.21
CA ARG A 50 -1.21 -17.47 -27.09
C ARG A 50 -1.72 -16.27 -26.27
N TYR A 51 -2.24 -15.23 -26.94
CA TYR A 51 -2.81 -14.07 -26.27
C TYR A 51 -4.05 -14.43 -25.45
N ASP A 52 -4.95 -15.24 -26.01
CA ASP A 52 -6.13 -15.74 -25.30
C ASP A 52 -5.75 -16.57 -24.06
N HIS A 53 -4.72 -17.41 -24.19
CA HIS A 53 -4.22 -18.20 -23.07
C HIS A 53 -3.65 -17.31 -21.97
N LEU A 54 -2.78 -16.37 -22.32
CA LEU A 54 -2.18 -15.42 -21.37
C LEU A 54 -3.24 -14.55 -20.68
N SER A 55 -4.25 -14.09 -21.43
CA SER A 55 -5.34 -13.28 -20.89
C SER A 55 -6.14 -14.05 -19.84
N LYS A 56 -6.42 -15.34 -20.09
CA LYS A 56 -7.11 -16.23 -19.13
C LYS A 56 -6.27 -16.52 -17.90
N GLU A 57 -4.97 -16.77 -18.07
CA GLU A 57 -4.05 -16.98 -16.96
C GLU A 57 -3.94 -15.73 -16.08
N LEU A 58 -3.81 -14.55 -16.71
CA LEU A 58 -3.78 -13.28 -16.00
C LEU A 58 -5.07 -13.04 -15.21
N GLN A 59 -6.23 -13.26 -15.83
CA GLN A 59 -7.52 -13.11 -15.15
C GLN A 59 -7.68 -14.11 -13.99
N THR A 60 -7.17 -15.33 -14.15
CA THR A 60 -7.16 -16.35 -13.10
C THR A 60 -6.22 -15.95 -11.94
N ALA A 61 -5.03 -15.43 -12.24
CA ALA A 61 -4.09 -14.93 -11.25
C ALA A 61 -4.68 -13.74 -10.47
N ASN A 62 -5.28 -12.79 -11.17
CA ASN A 62 -5.93 -11.63 -10.55
C ASN A 62 -7.10 -12.06 -9.63
N ASN A 63 -7.93 -13.01 -10.06
CA ASN A 63 -9.00 -13.54 -9.22
C ASN A 63 -8.47 -14.29 -7.98
N THR A 64 -7.35 -15.00 -8.14
CA THR A 64 -6.68 -15.70 -7.03
C THR A 64 -6.12 -14.70 -6.02
N ILE A 65 -5.44 -13.66 -6.48
CA ILE A 65 -4.95 -12.56 -5.63
C ILE A 65 -6.12 -11.88 -4.91
N ALA A 66 -7.23 -11.62 -5.61
CA ALA A 66 -8.43 -11.05 -5.02
C ALA A 66 -9.01 -11.86 -3.87
N THR A 67 -9.00 -13.18 -4.03
CA THR A 67 -9.57 -14.11 -3.05
C THR A 67 -8.66 -14.27 -1.84
N ILE A 68 -7.34 -14.28 -2.02
CA ILE A 68 -6.38 -14.56 -0.95
C ILE A 68 -5.92 -13.27 -0.24
N PHE A 69 -5.87 -12.14 -0.93
CA PHE A 69 -5.37 -10.86 -0.43
C PHE A 69 -6.32 -9.69 -0.70
N PRO A 70 -7.52 -9.68 -0.08
CA PRO A 70 -8.51 -8.61 -0.29
C PRO A 70 -8.01 -7.20 0.11
N GLU A 71 -7.04 -7.10 1.03
CA GLU A 71 -6.45 -5.82 1.43
C GLU A 71 -5.46 -5.24 0.39
N GLN A 72 -4.83 -6.06 -0.47
CA GLN A 72 -3.95 -5.58 -1.56
C GLN A 72 -4.75 -5.00 -2.72
N ILE A 73 -5.96 -5.50 -2.96
CA ILE A 73 -6.86 -4.98 -4.00
C ILE A 73 -7.36 -3.58 -3.68
N GLN A 74 -7.62 -3.28 -2.40
CA GLN A 74 -8.01 -1.91 -2.02
C GLN A 74 -6.91 -0.90 -2.30
N LEU A 75 -5.64 -1.31 -2.21
CA LEU A 75 -4.49 -0.45 -2.51
C LEU A 75 -4.22 -0.32 -4.02
N ALA A 76 -4.45 -1.38 -4.81
CA ALA A 76 -4.25 -1.39 -6.26
C ALA A 76 -5.41 -0.74 -7.04
N MET A 77 -6.64 -0.81 -6.54
CA MET A 77 -7.80 -0.12 -7.15
C MET A 77 -7.70 1.40 -7.08
N GLU A 78 -6.88 1.96 -6.17
CA GLU A 78 -6.57 3.39 -6.13
C GLU A 78 -5.51 3.81 -7.15
N GLU A 79 -4.87 2.86 -7.84
CA GLU A 79 -3.72 3.09 -8.73
C GLU A 79 -4.09 2.95 -10.22
N GLU A 80 -5.21 2.30 -10.56
CA GLU A 80 -5.64 2.04 -11.96
C GLU A 80 -6.64 3.06 -12.54
N ASP A 81 -7.11 4.07 -11.77
CA ASP A 81 -8.03 5.09 -12.30
C ASP A 81 -7.34 6.16 -13.17
N GLU A 82 -6.05 6.00 -13.46
CA GLU A 82 -5.23 6.93 -14.23
C GLU A 82 -4.62 6.29 -15.48
N TYR A 83 -5.43 6.03 -16.51
CA TYR A 83 -5.09 6.18 -17.94
C TYR A 83 -6.23 5.55 -18.77
N GLY A 84 -6.94 6.38 -19.54
CA GLY A 84 -8.20 6.00 -20.19
C GLY A 84 -8.10 5.00 -21.35
N ALA A 85 -8.93 3.95 -21.31
CA ALA A 85 -9.49 3.24 -22.48
C ALA A 85 -10.76 2.43 -22.09
N PRO A 86 -11.68 2.09 -23.02
CA PRO A 86 -13.12 2.18 -22.80
C PRO A 86 -13.76 1.00 -22.05
N LYS A 87 -14.67 1.35 -21.13
CA LYS A 87 -15.55 0.43 -20.41
C LYS A 87 -16.53 -0.27 -21.37
N MET A 88 -16.67 -1.58 -21.21
CA MET A 88 -17.77 -2.38 -21.77
C MET A 88 -18.29 -3.39 -20.72
N PRO A 89 -19.54 -3.87 -20.82
CA PRO A 89 -20.61 -3.45 -19.91
C PRO A 89 -20.74 -4.30 -18.65
N LYS A 90 -21.13 -3.62 -17.56
CA LYS A 90 -21.73 -4.23 -16.38
C LYS A 90 -23.06 -4.87 -16.78
N ASP A 91 -23.22 -6.16 -16.49
CA ASP A 91 -24.51 -6.71 -16.08
C ASP A 91 -24.34 -7.88 -15.10
N PHE A 92 -24.85 -7.63 -13.89
CA PHE A 92 -25.41 -8.53 -12.88
C PHE A 92 -24.74 -9.88 -12.55
N THR A 93 -24.30 -10.01 -11.30
CA THR A 93 -25.12 -10.75 -10.32
C THR A 93 -24.96 -10.19 -8.91
N GLN A 94 -26.08 -9.76 -8.33
CA GLN A 94 -26.22 -9.35 -6.93
C GLN A 94 -26.24 -10.60 -6.03
N ILE A 95 -25.44 -10.63 -4.96
CA ILE A 95 -25.64 -11.51 -3.79
C ILE A 95 -25.31 -10.68 -2.52
N PRO A 96 -26.15 -10.70 -1.47
CA PRO A 96 -26.18 -9.67 -0.42
C PRO A 96 -25.10 -9.86 0.66
N PRO A 97 -24.81 -8.82 1.48
CA PRO A 97 -23.82 -8.91 2.55
C PRO A 97 -24.44 -9.66 3.74
N SER A 98 -24.06 -10.93 3.91
CA SER A 98 -24.30 -11.68 5.14
C SER A 98 -23.13 -11.44 6.09
N GLY A 99 -23.42 -10.86 7.25
CA GLY A 99 -22.43 -10.45 8.23
C GLY A 99 -21.68 -11.62 8.89
N SER A 100 -20.48 -11.32 9.39
CA SER A 100 -20.12 -11.73 10.74
C SER A 100 -19.02 -10.83 11.29
N THR A 101 -19.33 -10.30 12.46
CA THR A 101 -18.48 -9.65 13.45
C THR A 101 -17.24 -10.45 13.82
N ASN A 102 -16.09 -9.80 14.05
CA ASN A 102 -15.06 -10.31 14.95
C ASN A 102 -14.36 -9.17 15.69
N ILE A 103 -14.97 -8.74 16.80
CA ILE A 103 -14.30 -8.08 17.92
C ILE A 103 -13.84 -9.22 18.85
N PRO A 104 -12.57 -9.34 19.25
CA PRO A 104 -12.18 -10.33 20.25
C PRO A 104 -12.71 -9.93 21.63
N LYS A 105 -13.71 -10.68 22.11
CA LYS A 105 -14.22 -10.61 23.50
C LYS A 105 -13.20 -11.25 24.46
N ALA A 106 -12.93 -10.56 25.56
CA ALA A 106 -12.11 -11.07 26.66
C ALA A 106 -12.74 -12.33 27.31
N PRO A 107 -11.94 -13.34 27.74
CA PRO A 107 -12.49 -14.53 28.37
C PRO A 107 -13.00 -14.27 29.80
N ILE A 108 -14.26 -14.63 30.03
CA ILE A 108 -14.94 -14.67 31.33
C ILE A 108 -14.38 -15.83 32.16
N LYS A 109 -13.99 -15.52 33.41
CA LYS A 109 -13.76 -16.51 34.49
C LYS A 109 -15.06 -17.24 34.77
N ASP A 110 -15.05 -18.57 34.85
CA ASP A 110 -15.97 -19.28 35.75
C ASP A 110 -15.46 -20.66 36.17
N LEU A 111 -15.95 -21.04 37.33
CA LEU A 111 -15.44 -21.97 38.33
C LEU A 111 -16.25 -23.29 38.33
N LYS A 112 -15.56 -24.39 38.67
CA LYS A 112 -16.05 -25.66 39.30
C LYS A 112 -16.66 -26.81 38.46
N GLY A 113 -16.09 -28.00 38.74
CA GLY A 113 -16.72 -29.33 38.75
C GLY A 113 -16.47 -30.16 37.49
N LEU A 114 -16.09 -31.44 37.47
CA LEU A 114 -16.07 -32.55 38.43
C LEU A 114 -14.97 -33.54 37.95
N MET A 115 -14.26 -34.22 38.87
CA MET A 115 -13.48 -35.45 38.59
C MET A 115 -14.43 -36.66 38.56
N PRO A 116 -14.09 -37.82 37.93
CA PRO A 116 -13.24 -38.83 38.62
C PRO A 116 -12.34 -39.70 37.71
N GLY A 117 -11.28 -40.30 38.27
CA GLY A 117 -10.71 -41.55 37.72
C GLY A 117 -9.18 -41.71 37.59
N LYS A 118 -8.48 -41.76 38.73
CA LYS A 118 -7.31 -42.60 39.09
C LYS A 118 -6.55 -43.35 37.95
N SER A 119 -5.28 -42.99 37.71
CA SER A 119 -4.17 -43.96 37.68
C SER A 119 -2.83 -43.26 37.94
N SER A 120 -2.02 -43.91 38.75
CA SER A 120 -0.76 -43.46 39.31
C SER A 120 0.40 -43.66 38.34
N SER A 121 1.17 -42.61 38.09
CA SER A 121 2.64 -42.71 38.08
C SER A 121 3.21 -41.33 38.40
N LYS A 122 3.94 -41.25 39.52
CA LYS A 122 4.83 -40.13 39.81
C LYS A 122 5.95 -40.19 38.78
N THR A 123 5.81 -39.44 37.70
CA THR A 123 6.96 -38.89 36.99
C THR A 123 6.99 -37.43 37.40
N GLU A 124 8.07 -37.03 38.05
CA GLU A 124 8.41 -35.62 38.17
C GLU A 124 8.59 -35.10 36.75
N ASP A 125 7.51 -34.58 36.16
CA ASP A 125 7.55 -33.85 34.90
C ASP A 125 8.18 -32.49 35.22
N VAL A 126 9.51 -32.49 35.30
CA VAL A 126 10.31 -31.27 35.25
C VAL A 126 9.98 -30.65 33.90
N SER A 127 9.06 -29.68 33.94
CA SER A 127 8.62 -28.93 32.77
C SER A 127 9.86 -28.43 32.04
N LYS A 128 9.97 -28.73 30.74
CA LYS A 128 11.17 -28.49 29.91
C LYS A 128 11.71 -27.05 29.93
N SER A 129 10.96 -26.09 30.46
CA SER A 129 11.39 -24.70 30.64
C SER A 129 12.16 -24.42 31.92
N GLY A 130 12.19 -25.33 32.90
CA GLY A 130 12.87 -25.12 34.18
C GLY A 130 12.17 -24.16 35.14
N LEU A 131 10.97 -23.67 34.80
CA LEU A 131 10.21 -22.71 35.60
C LEU A 131 9.19 -23.40 36.50
N ASN A 132 8.96 -22.83 37.68
CA ASN A 132 7.84 -23.27 38.50
C ASN A 132 6.51 -22.75 37.91
N LYS A 133 5.39 -23.38 38.25
CA LYS A 133 4.07 -23.06 37.65
C LYS A 133 3.65 -21.59 37.83
N SER A 134 4.01 -20.94 38.95
CA SER A 134 3.68 -19.53 39.21
C SER A 134 4.49 -18.61 38.30
N GLU A 135 5.79 -18.88 38.21
CA GLU A 135 6.74 -18.14 37.38
C GLU A 135 6.38 -18.25 35.89
N ALA A 136 5.96 -19.43 35.44
CA ALA A 136 5.47 -19.63 34.07
C ALA A 136 4.21 -18.81 33.77
N ILE A 137 3.30 -18.65 34.74
CA ILE A 137 2.07 -17.85 34.56
C ILE A 137 2.41 -16.35 34.48
N GLU A 138 3.34 -15.87 35.31
CA GLU A 138 3.81 -14.48 35.26
C GLU A 138 4.53 -14.17 33.95
N GLU A 139 5.35 -15.10 33.44
CA GLU A 139 6.02 -14.93 32.14
C GLU A 139 5.02 -14.93 30.99
N ILE A 140 3.99 -15.78 31.03
CA ILE A 140 2.88 -15.76 30.06
C ILE A 140 2.16 -14.40 30.08
N ASP A 141 1.80 -13.89 31.26
CA ASP A 141 1.12 -12.59 31.39
C ASP A 141 1.99 -11.45 30.85
N LYS A 142 3.29 -11.46 31.15
CA LYS A 142 4.25 -10.50 30.60
C LYS A 142 4.31 -10.58 29.07
N LEU A 143 4.47 -11.77 28.50
CA LEU A 143 4.52 -11.97 27.05
C LEU A 143 3.21 -11.56 26.37
N GLN A 144 2.07 -11.79 26.99
CA GLN A 144 0.77 -11.35 26.47
C GLN A 144 0.65 -9.82 26.44
N LYS A 145 1.13 -9.14 27.48
CA LYS A 145 1.19 -7.67 27.53
C LYS A 145 2.14 -7.11 26.46
N ASP A 146 3.32 -7.69 26.33
CA ASP A 146 4.31 -7.28 25.32
C ASP A 146 3.77 -7.50 23.90
N MET A 147 3.12 -8.64 23.64
CA MET A 147 2.46 -8.91 22.35
C MET A 147 1.39 -7.88 22.04
N LEU A 148 0.54 -7.51 23.00
CA LEU A 148 -0.49 -6.50 22.80
C LEU A 148 0.12 -5.13 22.49
N ALA A 149 1.15 -4.72 23.23
CA ALA A 149 1.87 -3.47 22.98
C ALA A 149 2.48 -3.44 21.57
N LEU A 150 3.12 -4.54 21.15
CA LEU A 150 3.67 -4.68 19.80
C LEU A 150 2.59 -4.60 18.72
N GLN A 151 1.43 -5.22 18.94
CA GLN A 151 0.29 -5.11 18.00
C GLN A 151 -0.21 -3.67 17.86
N THR A 152 -0.31 -2.92 18.96
CA THR A 152 -0.70 -1.51 18.93
C THR A 152 0.30 -0.67 18.13
N VAL A 153 1.60 -0.84 18.37
CA VAL A 153 2.65 -0.12 17.63
C VAL A 153 2.62 -0.50 16.13
N LYS A 154 2.41 -1.77 15.81
CA LYS A 154 2.26 -2.24 14.42
C LYS A 154 1.15 -1.51 13.69
N GLU A 155 -0.02 -1.36 14.32
CA GLU A 155 -1.15 -0.65 13.71
C GLU A 155 -0.89 0.86 13.57
N PHE A 156 -0.22 1.49 14.54
CA PHE A 156 0.20 2.89 14.43
C PHE A 156 1.11 3.12 13.20
N ILE A 157 2.12 2.26 13.03
CA ILE A 157 3.03 2.32 11.87
C ILE A 157 2.28 2.03 10.57
N ARG A 158 1.34 1.07 10.56
CA ARG A 158 0.53 0.78 9.38
C ARG A 158 -0.27 2.00 8.94
N THR A 159 -0.91 2.71 9.88
CA THR A 159 -1.69 3.91 9.59
C THR A 159 -0.80 5.06 9.10
N SER A 160 0.37 5.28 9.71
CA SER A 160 1.28 6.34 9.25
C SER A 160 1.80 6.08 7.83
N TYR A 161 2.09 4.83 7.48
CA TYR A 161 2.48 4.44 6.12
C TYR A 161 1.36 4.69 5.11
N LYS A 162 0.13 4.25 5.43
CA LYS A 162 -1.05 4.49 4.58
C LYS A 162 -1.28 5.97 4.31
N ASN A 163 -1.25 6.80 5.34
CA ASN A 163 -1.42 8.25 5.19
C ASN A 163 -0.26 8.87 4.38
N GLY A 164 0.95 8.34 4.50
CA GLY A 164 2.10 8.75 3.69
C GLY A 164 1.91 8.43 2.21
N LEU A 165 1.36 7.25 1.91
CA LEU A 165 1.05 6.82 0.54
C LEU A 165 -0.04 7.70 -0.09
N GLU A 166 -1.09 8.02 0.65
CA GLU A 166 -2.16 8.93 0.17
C GLU A 166 -1.61 10.31 -0.20
N LYS A 167 -0.74 10.88 0.65
CA LYS A 167 -0.07 12.16 0.34
C LYS A 167 0.82 12.07 -0.89
N TYR A 168 1.51 10.94 -1.08
CA TYR A 168 2.34 10.71 -2.25
C TYR A 168 1.49 10.70 -3.53
N ARG A 169 0.38 9.93 -3.53
CA ARG A 169 -0.57 9.91 -4.66
C ARG A 169 -1.13 11.29 -4.97
N GLU A 170 -1.49 12.07 -3.95
CA GLU A 170 -1.98 13.44 -4.14
C GLU A 170 -0.96 14.33 -4.85
N ILE A 171 0.33 14.21 -4.49
CA ILE A 171 1.41 14.95 -5.15
C ILE A 171 1.59 14.48 -6.61
N GLU A 172 1.55 13.18 -6.86
CA GLU A 172 1.61 12.63 -8.23
C GLU A 172 0.48 13.16 -9.10
N ASN A 173 -0.76 13.12 -8.60
CA ASN A 173 -1.94 13.63 -9.32
C ASN A 173 -1.75 15.11 -9.70
N GLN A 174 -1.27 15.95 -8.76
CA GLN A 174 -0.99 17.35 -9.05
C GLN A 174 0.12 17.53 -10.11
N ILE A 175 1.13 16.67 -10.12
CA ILE A 175 2.18 16.68 -11.15
C ILE A 175 1.56 16.33 -12.51
N MET A 176 0.75 15.28 -12.58
CA MET A 176 0.12 14.81 -13.83
C MET A 176 -0.88 15.82 -14.37
N GLU A 177 -1.70 16.45 -13.53
CA GLU A 177 -2.58 17.55 -13.94
C GLU A 177 -1.78 18.72 -14.57
N LYS A 178 -0.65 19.10 -13.95
CA LYS A 178 0.20 20.15 -14.50
C LYS A 178 0.87 19.73 -15.81
N GLN A 179 1.37 18.49 -15.89
CA GLN A 179 1.96 17.94 -17.11
C GLN A 179 0.94 17.87 -18.24
N GLN A 180 -0.27 17.39 -17.99
CA GLN A 180 -1.35 17.36 -18.97
C GLN A 180 -1.66 18.76 -19.49
N LYS A 181 -1.75 19.75 -18.58
CA LYS A 181 -1.96 21.14 -18.97
C LYS A 181 -0.81 21.68 -19.83
N ILE A 182 0.43 21.33 -19.51
CA ILE A 182 1.59 21.67 -20.33
C ILE A 182 1.44 21.08 -21.73
N CYS A 183 1.17 19.77 -21.85
CA CYS A 183 0.97 19.11 -23.15
C CYS A 183 -0.13 19.79 -23.98
N THR A 184 -1.27 20.12 -23.37
CA THR A 184 -2.36 20.82 -24.09
C THR A 184 -1.93 22.19 -24.64
N LEU A 185 -1.13 22.94 -23.88
CA LEU A 185 -0.61 24.23 -24.33
C LEU A 185 0.49 24.06 -25.38
N GLU A 186 1.36 23.06 -25.25
CA GLU A 186 2.39 22.79 -26.25
C GLU A 186 1.77 22.38 -27.59
N ASP A 187 0.71 21.57 -27.59
CA ASP A 187 -0.03 21.18 -28.79
C ASP A 187 -0.73 22.39 -29.45
N GLU A 188 -1.29 23.31 -28.64
CA GLU A 188 -1.98 24.51 -29.13
C GLU A 188 -1.03 25.55 -29.76
N TYR A 189 0.14 25.78 -29.14
CA TYR A 189 1.04 26.86 -29.52
C TYR A 189 2.28 26.39 -30.29
N GLY A 190 2.55 25.07 -30.34
CA GLY A 190 3.68 24.48 -31.07
C GLY A 190 5.07 24.83 -30.50
N GLU A 191 5.13 25.45 -29.32
CA GLU A 191 6.36 25.82 -28.62
C GLU A 191 6.45 25.09 -27.28
N GLY A 192 7.30 24.06 -27.22
CA GLY A 192 7.69 23.42 -25.97
C GLY A 192 8.79 24.20 -25.26
N ARG A 193 8.63 24.41 -23.95
CA ARG A 193 9.68 25.01 -23.11
C ARG A 193 10.20 23.96 -22.14
N VAL A 194 11.52 23.75 -22.17
CA VAL A 194 12.23 22.89 -21.22
C VAL A 194 12.85 23.77 -20.16
N ILE A 195 12.73 23.37 -18.89
CA ILE A 195 13.38 24.06 -17.78
C ILE A 195 14.89 23.82 -17.90
N GLU A 196 15.68 24.88 -17.83
CA GLU A 196 17.14 24.76 -17.85
C GLU A 196 17.64 24.07 -16.57
N ASP A 197 18.67 23.22 -16.68
CA ASP A 197 19.18 22.46 -15.53
C ASP A 197 19.53 23.35 -14.32
N ALA A 198 20.08 24.54 -14.56
CA ALA A 198 20.41 25.49 -13.50
C ALA A 198 19.16 26.03 -12.78
N GLU A 199 18.09 26.30 -13.52
CA GLU A 199 16.80 26.72 -12.98
C GLU A 199 16.14 25.58 -12.21
N ALA A 200 16.14 24.36 -12.77
CA ALA A 200 15.62 23.17 -12.10
C ALA A 200 16.34 22.90 -10.77
N CYS A 201 17.68 22.97 -10.75
CA CYS A 201 18.47 22.83 -9.53
C CYS A 201 18.10 23.88 -8.48
N THR A 202 17.89 25.13 -8.90
CA THR A 202 17.52 26.23 -8.00
C THR A 202 16.14 26.00 -7.39
N LEU A 203 15.15 25.61 -8.19
CA LEU A 203 13.79 25.31 -7.72
C LEU A 203 13.76 24.14 -6.74
N MET A 204 14.49 23.07 -7.02
CA MET A 204 14.58 21.92 -6.10
C MET A 204 15.23 22.32 -4.77
N ALA A 205 16.28 23.13 -4.80
CA ALA A 205 16.94 23.63 -3.60
C ALA A 205 16.01 24.55 -2.78
N GLU A 206 15.31 25.46 -3.45
CA GLU A 206 14.34 26.36 -2.82
C GLU A 206 13.20 25.59 -2.16
N ALA A 207 12.59 24.62 -2.86
CA ALA A 207 11.53 23.78 -2.30
C ALA A 207 11.98 22.97 -1.09
N ALA A 208 13.20 22.40 -1.13
CA ALA A 208 13.77 21.67 0.00
C ALA A 208 14.03 22.60 1.20
N LEU A 209 14.60 23.78 0.96
CA LEU A 209 14.85 24.78 2.01
C LEU A 209 13.55 25.28 2.63
N GLN A 210 12.51 25.54 1.82
CA GLN A 210 11.20 25.94 2.29
C GLN A 210 10.57 24.85 3.17
N SER A 211 10.62 23.58 2.74
CA SER A 211 10.12 22.46 3.54
C SER A 211 10.85 22.33 4.89
N CYS A 212 12.16 22.51 4.91
CA CYS A 212 12.93 22.56 6.16
C CYS A 212 12.50 23.74 7.04
N GLN A 213 12.30 24.91 6.45
CA GLN A 213 11.87 26.11 7.18
C GLN A 213 10.48 25.93 7.79
N GLU A 214 9.52 25.37 7.06
CA GLU A 214 8.18 25.05 7.56
C GLU A 214 8.21 24.01 8.69
N THR A 215 9.09 23.01 8.59
CA THR A 215 9.26 22.02 9.67
C THR A 215 9.87 22.67 10.91
N LEU A 216 10.85 23.57 10.74
CA LEU A 216 11.46 24.31 11.84
C LEU A 216 10.44 25.20 12.56
N THR A 217 9.60 25.93 11.81
CA THR A 217 8.56 26.78 12.42
C THR A 217 7.55 25.94 13.21
N GLN A 218 7.11 24.78 12.68
CA GLN A 218 6.22 23.87 13.41
C GLN A 218 6.85 23.31 14.68
N LEU A 219 8.14 22.96 14.65
CA LEU A 219 8.84 22.48 15.83
C LEU A 219 9.01 23.58 16.88
N GLN A 220 9.29 24.79 16.45
CA GLN A 220 9.43 25.94 17.33
C GLN A 220 8.11 26.31 17.99
N GLU A 221 7.00 26.30 17.24
CA GLU A 221 5.66 26.49 17.79
C GLU A 221 5.33 25.44 18.86
N LYS A 222 5.59 24.16 18.58
CA LYS A 222 5.40 23.08 19.56
C LYS A 222 6.28 23.27 20.80
N GLN A 223 7.54 23.69 20.61
CA GLN A 223 8.44 23.95 21.72
C GLN A 223 7.93 25.07 22.62
N ASP A 224 7.41 26.16 22.04
CA ASP A 224 6.84 27.27 22.80
C ASP A 224 5.59 26.83 23.58
N VAL A 225 4.71 26.05 22.94
CA VAL A 225 3.52 25.47 23.59
C VAL A 225 3.92 24.60 24.79
N TYR A 226 4.80 23.62 24.60
CA TYR A 226 5.24 22.74 25.69
C TYR A 226 5.98 23.50 26.80
N SER A 227 6.78 24.51 26.44
CA SER A 227 7.47 25.34 27.41
C SER A 227 6.50 26.16 28.25
N GLN A 228 5.42 26.66 27.64
CA GLN A 228 4.38 27.39 28.34
C GLN A 228 3.56 26.47 29.24
N GLU A 229 3.14 25.30 28.76
CA GLU A 229 2.45 24.29 29.55
C GLU A 229 3.27 23.84 30.76
N ALA A 230 4.57 23.60 30.58
CA ALA A 230 5.47 23.23 31.67
C ALA A 230 5.59 24.32 32.74
N ARG A 231 5.64 25.60 32.34
CA ARG A 231 5.64 26.75 33.27
C ARG A 231 4.33 26.83 34.05
N ASP A 232 3.20 26.63 33.37
CA ASP A 232 1.89 26.70 33.98
C ASP A 232 1.67 25.55 34.98
N GLU A 233 2.09 24.33 34.64
CA GLU A 233 2.08 23.18 35.57
C GLU A 233 3.03 23.40 36.76
N PHE A 234 4.24 23.92 36.52
CA PHE A 234 5.18 24.23 37.60
C PHE A 234 4.58 25.24 38.59
N LYS A 235 3.91 26.27 38.07
CA LYS A 235 3.22 27.27 38.90
C LYS A 235 2.08 26.64 39.72
N LYS A 236 1.29 25.74 39.13
CA LYS A 236 0.24 25.00 39.86
C LYS A 236 0.82 24.16 41.00
N ILE A 237 1.97 23.51 40.76
CA ILE A 237 2.68 22.74 41.79
C ILE A 237 3.18 23.68 42.90
N GLU A 238 3.80 24.81 42.54
CA GLU A 238 4.31 25.79 43.51
C GLU A 238 3.19 26.32 44.42
N ASP A 239 2.05 26.69 43.84
CA ASP A 239 0.87 27.15 44.58
C ASP A 239 0.32 26.07 45.51
N SER A 240 0.33 24.81 45.06
CA SER A 240 -0.07 23.66 45.88
C SER A 240 0.89 23.41 47.04
N CYS A 241 2.20 23.52 46.81
CA CYS A 241 3.23 23.44 47.84
C CYS A 241 3.07 24.57 48.88
N LYS A 242 2.85 25.81 48.45
CA LYS A 242 2.58 26.95 49.35
C LYS A 242 1.34 26.71 50.23
N LYS A 243 0.25 26.21 49.63
CA LYS A 243 -0.96 25.83 50.40
C LYS A 243 -0.62 24.76 51.44
N LEU A 244 0.06 23.69 51.05
CA LEU A 244 0.45 22.61 51.97
C LEU A 244 1.34 23.12 53.12
N GLN A 245 2.27 24.02 52.83
CA GLN A 245 3.11 24.66 53.84
C GLN A 245 2.30 25.52 54.81
N SER A 246 1.31 26.27 54.31
CA SER A 246 0.39 27.05 55.16
C SER A 246 -0.45 26.15 56.08
N PHE A 247 -0.97 25.02 55.57
CA PHE A 247 -1.68 24.01 56.37
C PHE A 247 -0.77 23.43 57.45
N ARG A 248 0.47 23.06 57.10
CA ARG A 248 1.46 22.54 58.04
C ARG A 248 1.74 23.55 59.16
N HIS A 249 1.97 24.82 58.83
CA HIS A 249 2.22 25.86 59.84
C HIS A 249 1.02 26.14 60.74
N LYS A 250 -0.21 25.98 60.23
CA LYS A 250 -1.43 26.11 61.05
C LYS A 250 -1.55 24.97 62.05
N TYR A 251 -1.45 23.73 61.56
CA TYR A 251 -1.56 22.52 62.39
C TYR A 251 -0.46 22.42 63.47
N LEU A 252 0.77 22.80 63.13
CA LEU A 252 1.88 22.85 64.12
C LEU A 252 1.67 23.94 65.18
N ARG A 253 0.98 25.04 64.87
CA ARG A 253 0.65 26.08 65.85
C ARG A 253 -0.43 25.59 66.82
N ASP A 254 -1.46 24.93 66.29
CA ASP A 254 -2.57 24.40 67.06
C ASP A 254 -2.11 23.30 68.06
N GLN A 255 -1.11 22.48 67.73
CA GLN A 255 -0.54 21.49 68.66
C GLN A 255 0.27 22.09 69.83
N THR A 256 0.89 23.25 69.65
CA THR A 256 1.62 23.93 70.74
C THR A 256 0.71 24.68 71.70
N ASP A 257 -0.49 25.06 71.27
CA ASP A 257 -1.47 25.77 72.09
C ASP A 257 -2.37 24.81 72.90
N GLU A 258 -2.55 23.56 72.49
CA GLU A 258 -3.24 22.51 73.28
C GLU A 258 -2.35 21.85 74.37
N ALA A 259 -1.04 22.08 74.34
CA ALA A 259 -0.08 21.49 75.28
C ALA A 259 0.31 22.42 76.47
N LYS A 260 -0.44 23.51 76.69
CA LYS A 260 -0.26 24.46 77.80
C LYS A 260 -1.49 24.49 78.70
#